data_AF-A0A372MGR4-F1
#
_entry.id   AF-A0A372MGR4-F1
#
_cell.length_a   1.000
_cell.length_b   1.000
_cell.length_c   1.000
_cell.angle_alpha   90.00
_cell.angle_beta   90.00
_cell.angle_gamma   90.00
#
_symmetry.space_group_name_H-M   'P 1'
#
loop_
_entity.id
_entity.type
_entity.pdbx_description
1 polymer ?
#
loop_
_entity_poly.entity_id
_entity_poly.type
_entity_poly.pdbx_seq_one_letter_code
_entity_poly.pdbx_strand_id
1 'polypeptide(L)'
;MKLLRLLLLLIHVFVGLGALAGGYACLVDPVTPLGATTDMLQGSPFSTFLIPGIVLLDCLELVIWSVSYSCQSRTSILGMLLACSEDP
;
A
#
# COMPACT_ATOMS: atom_id res chain seq x y z
N MET A 1 4.67 0.70 -22.67
CA MET A 1 4.51 0.09 -21.32
C MET A 1 5.45 0.62 -20.22
N LYS A 2 6.47 1.46 -20.49
CA LYS A 2 7.38 1.98 -19.46
C LYS A 2 6.73 3.06 -18.57
N LEU A 3 5.94 3.95 -19.17
CA LEU A 3 5.20 5.01 -18.48
C LEU A 3 4.21 4.46 -17.44
N LEU A 4 3.46 3.41 -17.81
CA LEU A 4 2.47 2.80 -16.92
C LEU A 4 3.13 2.16 -15.68
N ARG A 5 4.30 1.54 -15.85
CA ARG A 5 5.11 1.02 -14.73
C ARG A 5 5.62 2.12 -13.82
N LEU A 6 6.08 3.24 -14.39
CA LEU A 6 6.52 4.39 -13.60
C LEU A 6 5.37 5.00 -12.80
N LEU A 7 4.20 5.18 -13.43
CA LEU A 7 3.00 5.69 -12.76
C LEU A 7 2.56 4.77 -11.62
N LEU A 8 2.57 3.45 -11.86
CA LEU A 8 2.25 2.47 -10.83
C LEU A 8 3.18 2.61 -9.63
N LEU A 9 4.49 2.71 -9.87
CA LEU A 9 5.50 2.86 -8.81
C LEU A 9 5.28 4.16 -8.03
N LEU A 10 4.98 5.26 -8.74
CA LEU A 10 4.74 6.58 -8.13
C LEU A 10 3.51 6.56 -7.21
N ILE A 11 2.40 5.99 -7.68
CA ILE A 11 1.17 5.82 -6.88
C ILE A 11 1.45 4.94 -5.67
N HIS A 12 2.26 3.89 -5.84
CA HIS A 12 2.61 2.97 -4.78
C HIS A 12 3.38 3.63 -3.64
N VAL A 13 4.39 4.42 -3.99
CA VAL A 13 5.19 5.18 -3.03
C VAL A 13 4.32 6.23 -2.35
N PHE A 14 3.45 6.91 -3.09
CA PHE A 14 2.55 7.91 -2.53
C PHE A 14 1.54 7.31 -1.55
N VAL A 15 0.88 6.21 -1.93
CA VAL A 15 -0.07 5.50 -1.06
C VAL A 15 0.66 4.89 0.14
N GLY A 16 1.85 4.33 -0.04
CA GLY A 16 2.66 3.77 1.05
C GLY A 16 3.07 4.84 2.07
N LEU A 17 3.53 6.02 1.63
CA LEU A 17 3.80 7.14 2.53
C LEU A 17 2.53 7.62 3.25
N GLY A 18 1.39 7.68 2.53
CA GLY A 18 0.11 8.07 3.12
C GLY A 18 -0.36 7.09 4.19
N ALA A 19 -0.22 5.79 3.94
CA ALA A 19 -0.54 4.73 4.90
C ALA A 19 0.36 4.78 6.14
N LEU A 20 1.67 4.95 5.96
CA LEU A 20 2.63 5.13 7.07
C LEU A 20 2.28 6.35 7.92
N ALA A 21 2.09 7.52 7.29
CA ALA A 21 1.78 8.75 8.01
C ALA A 21 0.40 8.70 8.71
N GLY A 22 -0.63 8.19 8.02
CA GLY A 22 -1.97 8.06 8.57
C GLY A 22 -2.06 7.01 9.68
N GLY A 23 -1.46 5.84 9.47
CA GLY A 23 -1.41 4.78 10.46
C GLY A 23 -0.61 5.17 11.70
N TYR A 24 0.53 5.86 11.53
CA TYR A 24 1.30 6.40 12.66
C TYR A 24 0.51 7.47 13.44
N ALA A 25 -0.22 8.36 12.74
CA ALA A 25 -1.06 9.35 13.41
C ALA A 25 -2.14 8.71 14.29
N CYS A 26 -2.75 7.62 13.84
CA CYS A 26 -3.71 6.83 14.63
C CYS A 26 -3.07 6.10 15.82
N LEU A 27 -1.77 5.81 15.76
CA LEU A 27 -1.02 5.24 16.89
C LEU A 27 -0.70 6.28 17.97
N VAL A 28 -0.34 7.49 17.56
CA VAL A 28 0.02 8.59 18.47
C VAL A 28 -1.21 9.19 19.12
N ASP A 29 -2.27 9.44 18.36
CA ASP A 29 -3.55 9.95 18.86
C ASP A 29 -4.70 9.07 18.35
N PRO A 30 -5.14 8.09 19.15
CA PRO A 30 -6.22 7.18 18.77
C PRO A 30 -7.62 7.80 18.90
N VAL A 31 -7.74 9.01 19.44
CA VAL A 31 -9.03 9.71 19.67
C VAL A 31 -9.27 10.77 18.60
N THR A 32 -8.23 11.53 18.24
CA THR A 32 -8.32 12.62 17.25
C THR A 32 -7.21 12.60 16.19
N PRO A 33 -6.99 11.47 15.47
CA PRO A 33 -5.92 11.41 14.48
C PRO A 33 -6.14 12.42 13.37
N LEU A 34 -5.15 13.29 13.13
CA LEU A 34 -5.16 14.30 12.05
C LEU A 34 -6.41 15.21 12.06
N GLY A 35 -7.08 15.37 13.22
CA GLY A 35 -8.30 16.15 13.35
C GLY A 35 -9.60 15.41 13.02
N ALA A 36 -9.55 14.11 12.74
CA ALA A 36 -10.73 13.25 12.63
C ALA A 36 -11.23 12.88 14.03
N THR A 37 -12.48 13.19 14.36
CA THR A 37 -13.05 12.87 15.69
C THR A 37 -13.62 11.47 15.74
N THR A 38 -13.69 10.87 16.93
CA THR A 38 -14.32 9.56 17.17
C THR A 38 -15.80 9.52 16.80
N ASP A 39 -16.45 10.66 16.56
CA ASP A 39 -17.82 10.70 16.03
C ASP A 39 -17.95 10.07 14.65
N MET A 40 -16.85 10.03 13.89
CA MET A 40 -16.79 9.32 12.61
C MET A 40 -16.88 7.79 12.77
N LEU A 41 -16.66 7.27 13.99
CA LEU A 41 -16.81 5.87 14.35
C LEU A 41 -18.22 5.56 14.89
N GLN A 42 -19.16 6.51 14.92
CA GLN A 42 -20.53 6.19 15.31
C GLN A 42 -21.16 5.20 14.32
N GLY A 43 -21.53 4.01 14.82
CA GLY A 43 -22.00 2.88 14.00
C GLY A 43 -20.93 1.83 13.66
N SER A 44 -19.68 2.08 14.05
CA SER A 44 -18.57 1.13 13.96
C SER A 44 -18.50 0.23 15.20
N PRO A 45 -18.00 -1.02 15.09
CA PRO A 45 -17.66 -1.85 16.25
C PRO A 45 -16.43 -1.34 17.04
N PHE A 46 -15.78 -0.27 16.59
CA PHE A 46 -14.58 0.30 17.20
C PHE A 46 -14.90 1.59 17.93
N SER A 47 -14.29 1.79 19.11
CA SER A 47 -14.39 3.02 19.91
C SER A 47 -13.23 3.99 19.68
N THR A 48 -12.15 3.55 19.03
CA THR A 48 -10.94 4.35 18.78
C THR A 48 -10.34 4.02 17.42
N PHE A 49 -9.52 4.93 16.87
CA PHE A 49 -8.84 4.75 15.58
C PHE A 49 -7.61 3.84 15.63
N LEU A 50 -7.31 3.26 16.80
CA LEU A 50 -6.11 2.46 17.03
C LEU A 50 -6.10 1.17 16.18
N ILE A 51 -7.20 0.41 16.21
CA ILE A 51 -7.33 -0.83 15.42
C ILE A 51 -7.36 -0.52 13.92
N PRO A 52 -8.17 0.45 13.42
CA PRO A 52 -8.08 0.90 12.03
C PRO A 52 -6.67 1.33 11.61
N GLY A 53 -5.94 2.04 12.47
CA GLY A 53 -4.58 2.51 12.22
C GLY A 53 -3.56 1.37 12.05
N ILE A 54 -3.62 0.34 12.89
CA ILE A 54 -2.75 -0.84 12.79
C ILE A 54 -3.01 -1.60 11.48
N VAL A 55 -4.29 -1.79 11.12
CA VAL A 55 -4.64 -2.42 9.84
C VAL A 55 -4.16 -1.59 8.65
N LEU A 56 -4.15 -0.25 8.79
CA LEU A 56 -3.65 0.69 7.79
C LEU A 56 -2.12 0.56 7.59
N LEU A 57 -1.37 0.25 8.63
CA LEU A 57 0.07 -0.02 8.54
C LEU A 57 0.34 -1.42 7.98
N ASP A 58 -0.15 -2.48 8.64
CA ASP A 58 0.25 -3.84 8.31
C ASP A 58 -0.37 -4.37 7.01
N CYS A 59 -1.66 -4.12 6.80
CA CYS A 59 -2.41 -4.80 5.75
C CYS A 59 -2.20 -4.16 4.37
N LEU A 60 -2.09 -2.83 4.32
CA LEU A 60 -1.87 -2.10 3.07
C LEU A 60 -0.45 -2.24 2.56
N GLU A 61 0.56 -2.22 3.44
CA GLU A 61 1.95 -2.44 3.05
C GLU A 61 2.15 -3.81 2.40
N LEU A 62 1.48 -4.84 2.91
CA LEU A 62 1.57 -6.20 2.38
C LEU A 62 0.93 -6.33 0.99
N VAL A 63 -0.23 -5.69 0.77
CA VAL A 63 -0.88 -5.63 -0.55
C VAL A 63 0.01 -4.88 -1.55
N ILE A 64 0.58 -3.75 -1.13
CA ILE A 64 1.50 -2.94 -1.91
C ILE A 64 2.70 -3.82 -2.33
N TRP A 65 3.39 -4.42 -1.37
CA TRP A 65 4.54 -5.28 -1.60
C TRP A 65 4.25 -6.45 -2.55
N SER A 66 3.07 -7.08 -2.42
CA SER A 66 2.64 -8.19 -3.29
C SER A 66 2.47 -7.79 -4.77
N VAL A 67 1.97 -6.58 -5.02
CA VAL A 67 1.79 -6.05 -6.38
C VAL A 67 3.14 -5.74 -7.01
N SER A 68 4.07 -5.15 -6.24
CA SER A 68 5.44 -4.93 -6.68
C SER A 68 6.14 -6.25 -7.01
N TYR A 69 6.06 -7.24 -6.12
CA TYR A 69 6.64 -8.57 -6.31
C TYR A 69 6.07 -9.29 -7.54
N SER A 70 4.74 -9.26 -7.73
CA SER A 70 4.08 -9.88 -8.88
C SER A 70 4.45 -9.19 -10.21
N CYS A 71 4.63 -7.86 -10.21
CA CYS A 71 5.08 -7.10 -11.37
C CYS A 71 6.54 -7.42 -11.73
N GLN A 72 7.42 -7.51 -10.72
CA GLN A 72 8.83 -7.89 -10.90
C GLN A 72 8.96 -9.34 -11.40
N SER A 73 8.15 -10.26 -10.87
CA SER A 73 8.14 -11.67 -11.29
C SER A 73 7.70 -11.84 -12.74
N ARG A 74 6.62 -11.17 -13.18
CA ARG A 74 6.14 -11.28 -14.57
C ARG A 74 7.07 -10.64 -15.60
N THR A 75 7.76 -9.55 -15.24
CA THR A 75 8.74 -8.92 -16.13
C THR A 75 10.03 -9.74 -16.25
N SER A 76 10.44 -10.45 -15.19
CA SER A 76 11.59 -11.35 -15.21
C SER A 76 11.34 -12.62 -16.02
N ILE A 77 10.14 -13.22 -15.92
CA ILE A 77 9.76 -14.41 -16.70
C ILE A 77 9.58 -14.07 -18.19
N LEU A 78 8.97 -12.92 -18.51
CA LEU A 78 8.82 -12.48 -19.90
C LEU A 78 10.17 -12.09 -20.52
N GLY A 79 11.10 -11.54 -19.72
CA GLY A 79 12.48 -11.30 -20.13
C GLY A 79 13.26 -12.59 -20.43
N MET A 80 13.09 -13.63 -19.60
CA MET A 80 13.66 -14.96 -19.87
C MET A 80 13.04 -15.63 -21.11
N LEU A 81 11.71 -15.54 -21.30
CA LEU A 81 11.03 -16.13 -22.45
C LEU A 81 11.44 -15.47 -23.78
N LEU A 82 11.63 -14.14 -23.78
CA LEU A 82 12.12 -13.43 -24.96
C LEU A 82 13.60 -13.73 -25.25
N ALA A 83 14.43 -13.87 -24.21
CA ALA A 83 15.82 -14.30 -24.38
C ALA A 83 15.94 -15.72 -24.96
N CYS A 84 15.00 -16.62 -24.61
CA CYS A 84 14.98 -18.00 -25.09
C CYS A 84 14.40 -18.15 -26.51
N SER A 85 13.70 -17.14 -27.04
CA SER A 85 13.21 -17.10 -28.43
C SER A 85 14.19 -16.44 -29.41
N GLU A 86 15.31 -15.92 -28.89
CA GLU A 86 16.33 -15.20 -29.65
C GLU A 86 17.64 -16.00 -29.70
N ASP A 87 17.54 -17.33 -29.68
CA ASP A 87 18.63 -18.23 -30.05
C ASP A 87 18.43 -18.67 -31.52
N PRO A 88 19.39 -18.36 -32.43
CA PRO A 88 19.28 -18.60 -33.87
C PRO A 88 19.45 -20.07 -34.30
#